data_AF-I8AG58-F1
#
_entry.id   AF-I8AG58-F1
#
_cell.length_a   1.000
_cell.length_b   1.000
_cell.length_c   1.000
_cell.angle_alpha   90.00
_cell.angle_beta   90.00
_cell.angle_gamma   90.00
#
_symmetry.space_group_name_H-M   'P 1'
#
loop_
_entity.id
_entity.type
_entity.pdbx_description
1 polymer ?
#
loop_
_entity_poly.entity_id
_entity_poly.type
_entity_poly.pdbx_seq_one_letter_code
_entity_poly.pdbx_strand_id
1 'polypeptide(L)'
;MHSQKERLSYDRLIARAQFYQEKSLESEKKLVFAEEQIERLELELQEATAQNGVEKERELHEKTAEIVDLQAKIQQLEASVPTGAVVDYKQRIADYEELLKTVQDEINEKEAKLDISLQKIKALEKKLMLQGKNDPITHKVDENNEEIFTKKDYGCLCYFDHSIILKEDQSGIIRGSFIIENTGLIVLENPSICLRFQPSDANVIKGKIYSNELHEVNSDNLENFQWMFVDNDWAKEANERGEIWLCPIRLMRLEPGEKILLQDFQIPFKKEVIGNLLVEAFVFFNKQNYKIKAANHIAINF
;
A
#
# COMPACT_ATOMS: atom_id res chain seq x y z
N MET A 1 -36.27 82.62 -62.33
CA MET A 1 -35.13 81.92 -61.67
C MET A 1 -35.49 81.17 -60.36
N HIS A 2 -36.77 81.09 -59.92
CA HIS A 2 -37.13 80.40 -58.66
C HIS A 2 -37.40 78.89 -58.77
N SER A 3 -37.74 78.35 -59.96
CA SER A 3 -38.22 76.97 -60.11
C SER A 3 -37.15 75.86 -60.01
N GLN A 4 -35.90 76.13 -60.38
CA GLN A 4 -34.84 75.10 -60.35
C GLN A 4 -34.30 74.80 -58.94
N LYS A 5 -34.24 75.80 -58.05
CA LYS A 5 -33.79 75.58 -56.65
C LYS A 5 -34.81 74.78 -55.83
N GLU A 6 -36.11 74.98 -56.07
CA GLU A 6 -37.18 74.22 -55.41
C GLU A 6 -37.25 72.76 -55.88
N ARG A 7 -37.06 72.49 -57.19
CA ARG A 7 -36.98 71.12 -57.72
C ARG A 7 -35.80 70.34 -57.14
N LEU A 8 -34.61 70.95 -57.06
CA LEU A 8 -33.44 70.35 -56.40
C LEU A 8 -33.66 70.05 -54.90
N SER A 9 -34.52 70.81 -54.22
CA SER A 9 -34.90 70.57 -52.82
C SER A 9 -35.91 69.43 -52.68
N TYR A 10 -36.86 69.34 -53.62
CA TYR A 10 -37.89 68.30 -53.64
C TYR A 10 -37.32 66.92 -54.00
N ASP A 11 -36.43 66.85 -54.99
CA ASP A 11 -35.79 65.60 -55.41
C ASP A 11 -34.90 65.01 -54.29
N ARG A 12 -34.22 65.87 -53.52
CA ARG A 12 -33.45 65.43 -52.34
C ARG A 12 -34.33 64.92 -51.21
N LEU A 13 -35.52 65.51 -51.03
CA LEU A 13 -36.49 65.05 -50.04
C LEU A 13 -37.07 63.68 -50.42
N ILE A 14 -37.39 63.48 -51.70
CA ILE A 14 -37.83 62.17 -52.22
C ILE A 14 -36.73 61.13 -52.05
N ALA A 15 -35.50 61.43 -52.45
CA ALA A 15 -34.38 60.49 -52.31
C ALA A 15 -34.11 60.13 -50.83
N ARG A 16 -34.25 61.09 -49.91
CA ARG A 16 -34.12 60.85 -48.47
C ARG A 16 -35.27 59.99 -47.92
N ALA A 17 -36.50 60.22 -48.37
CA ALA A 17 -37.65 59.41 -48.00
C ALA A 17 -37.51 57.97 -48.51
N GLN A 18 -37.10 57.78 -49.76
CA GLN A 18 -36.82 56.47 -50.35
C GLN A 18 -35.69 55.75 -49.62
N PHE A 19 -34.61 56.45 -49.27
CA PHE A 19 -33.50 55.87 -48.50
C PHE A 19 -33.94 55.37 -47.11
N TYR A 20 -34.75 56.15 -46.37
CA TYR A 20 -35.25 55.70 -45.08
C TYR A 20 -36.28 54.58 -45.21
N GLN A 21 -37.08 54.57 -46.27
CA GLN A 21 -38.02 53.49 -46.55
C GLN A 21 -37.27 52.19 -46.87
N GLU A 22 -36.25 52.23 -47.71
CA GLU A 22 -35.42 51.07 -48.04
C GLU A 22 -34.67 50.54 -46.81
N LYS A 23 -34.13 51.44 -45.98
CA LYS A 23 -33.49 51.06 -44.72
C LYS A 23 -34.47 50.47 -43.70
N SER A 24 -35.70 50.99 -43.63
CA SER A 24 -36.77 50.42 -42.80
C SER A 24 -37.09 49.00 -43.24
N LEU A 25 -37.21 48.79 -44.56
CA LEU A 25 -37.55 47.50 -45.15
C LEU A 25 -36.41 46.48 -44.99
N GLU A 26 -35.15 46.93 -45.08
CA GLU A 26 -33.99 46.09 -44.78
C GLU A 26 -33.93 45.69 -43.29
N SER A 27 -34.26 46.62 -42.39
CA SER A 27 -34.36 46.35 -40.96
C SER A 27 -35.49 45.38 -40.62
N GLU A 28 -36.67 45.54 -41.22
CA GLU A 28 -37.80 44.62 -41.06
C GLU A 28 -37.44 43.22 -41.57
N LYS A 29 -36.79 43.12 -42.72
CA LYS A 29 -36.32 41.84 -43.27
C LYS A 29 -35.38 41.12 -42.29
N LYS A 30 -34.40 41.84 -41.72
CA LYS A 30 -33.47 41.26 -40.73
C LYS A 30 -34.18 40.82 -39.45
N LEU A 31 -35.20 41.57 -39.03
CA LEU A 31 -36.01 41.24 -37.85
C LEU A 31 -36.79 39.93 -38.09
N VAL A 32 -37.48 39.80 -39.22
CA VAL A 32 -38.23 38.59 -39.59
C VAL A 32 -37.33 37.35 -39.66
N PHE A 33 -36.14 37.46 -40.27
CA PHE A 33 -35.20 36.33 -40.29
C PHE A 33 -34.66 35.95 -38.92
N ALA A 34 -34.44 36.94 -38.05
CA ALA A 34 -34.01 36.68 -36.67
C ALA A 34 -35.12 36.00 -35.86
N GLU A 35 -36.38 36.41 -36.03
CA GLU A 35 -37.55 35.76 -35.41
C GLU A 35 -37.70 34.31 -35.88
N GLU A 36 -37.62 34.04 -37.18
CA GLU A 36 -37.69 32.67 -37.72
C GLU A 36 -36.54 31.77 -37.22
N GLN A 37 -35.37 32.36 -36.96
CA GLN A 37 -34.23 31.63 -36.43
C GLN A 37 -34.37 31.35 -34.92
N ILE A 38 -34.95 32.28 -34.16
CA ILE A 38 -35.31 32.07 -32.76
C ILE A 38 -36.36 30.97 -32.64
N GLU A 39 -37.42 31.02 -33.44
CA GLU A 39 -38.49 30.02 -33.43
C GLU A 39 -37.97 28.61 -33.74
N ARG A 40 -37.04 28.48 -34.71
CA ARG A 40 -36.35 27.21 -34.97
C ARG A 40 -35.55 26.70 -33.78
N LEU A 41 -34.77 27.56 -33.14
CA LEU A 41 -33.94 27.19 -31.99
C LEU A 41 -34.79 26.83 -30.76
N GLU A 42 -35.92 27.52 -30.57
CA GLU A 42 -36.88 27.19 -29.52
C GLU A 42 -37.52 25.81 -29.74
N LEU A 43 -37.85 25.48 -30.98
CA LEU A 43 -38.39 24.16 -31.34
C LEU A 43 -37.37 23.04 -31.12
N GLU A 44 -36.11 23.24 -31.52
CA GLU A 44 -35.01 22.29 -31.25
C GLU A 44 -34.75 22.11 -29.75
N LEU A 45 -34.81 23.18 -28.96
CA LEU A 45 -34.71 23.12 -27.50
C LEU A 45 -35.87 22.34 -26.88
N GLN A 46 -37.09 22.54 -27.39
CA GLN A 46 -38.29 21.85 -26.91
C GLN A 46 -38.23 20.34 -27.23
N GLU A 47 -37.76 19.97 -28.41
CA GLU A 47 -37.54 18.57 -28.79
C GLU A 47 -36.42 17.92 -27.96
N ALA A 48 -35.30 18.62 -27.74
CA ALA A 48 -34.17 18.12 -26.95
C ALA A 48 -34.52 17.93 -25.46
N THR A 49 -35.38 18.80 -24.91
CA THR A 49 -35.89 18.69 -23.52
C THR A 49 -36.94 17.60 -23.37
N ALA A 50 -37.82 17.40 -24.36
CA ALA A 50 -38.78 16.30 -24.37
C ALA A 50 -38.08 14.93 -24.46
N GLN A 51 -37.05 14.79 -25.30
CA GLN A 51 -36.27 13.55 -25.42
C GLN A 51 -35.47 13.25 -24.15
N ASN A 52 -34.78 14.25 -23.57
CA ASN A 52 -34.05 14.08 -22.31
C ASN A 52 -34.96 13.80 -21.10
N GLY A 53 -36.19 14.35 -21.09
CA GLY A 53 -37.16 14.12 -20.01
C GLY A 53 -37.64 12.67 -19.98
N VAL A 54 -38.00 12.12 -21.14
CA VAL A 54 -38.53 10.75 -21.26
C VAL A 54 -37.45 9.69 -20.98
N GLU A 55 -36.20 9.92 -21.40
CA GLU A 55 -35.08 9.02 -21.08
C GLU A 55 -34.76 9.01 -19.58
N LYS A 56 -34.73 10.19 -18.93
CA LYS A 56 -34.51 10.29 -17.48
C LYS A 56 -35.64 9.67 -16.66
N GLU A 57 -36.89 9.82 -17.08
CA GLU A 57 -38.04 9.18 -16.41
C GLU A 57 -37.98 7.65 -16.53
N ARG A 58 -37.53 7.11 -17.66
CA ARG A 58 -37.33 5.66 -17.84
C ARG A 58 -36.20 5.13 -16.95
N GLU A 59 -35.06 5.81 -16.91
CA GLU A 59 -33.93 5.44 -16.06
C GLU A 59 -34.31 5.50 -14.57
N LEU A 60 -35.09 6.52 -14.16
CA LEU A 60 -35.59 6.64 -12.79
C LEU A 60 -36.60 5.52 -12.46
N HIS A 61 -37.45 5.13 -13.40
CA HIS A 61 -38.35 3.99 -13.23
C HIS A 61 -37.62 2.64 -13.12
N GLU A 62 -36.56 2.46 -13.88
CA GLU A 62 -35.73 1.25 -13.82
C GLU A 62 -34.98 1.17 -12.48
N LYS A 63 -34.37 2.28 -12.05
CA LYS A 63 -33.66 2.35 -10.77
C LYS A 63 -34.59 2.20 -9.56
N THR A 64 -35.80 2.73 -9.62
CA THR A 64 -36.80 2.54 -8.56
C THR A 64 -37.29 1.09 -8.48
N ALA A 65 -37.45 0.40 -9.63
CA ALA A 65 -37.75 -1.03 -9.64
C ALA A 65 -36.61 -1.87 -9.03
N GLU A 66 -35.35 -1.54 -9.36
CA GLU A 66 -34.16 -2.19 -8.81
C GLU A 66 -34.06 -2.02 -7.28
N ILE A 67 -34.40 -0.83 -6.76
CA ILE A 67 -34.45 -0.56 -5.32
C ILE A 67 -35.50 -1.43 -4.61
N VAL A 68 -36.69 -1.58 -5.20
CA VAL A 68 -37.77 -2.39 -4.62
C VAL A 68 -37.37 -3.86 -4.53
N ASP A 69 -36.71 -4.39 -5.56
CA ASP A 69 -36.24 -5.78 -5.57
C ASP A 69 -35.13 -6.01 -4.54
N LEU A 70 -34.18 -5.08 -4.42
CA LEU A 70 -33.13 -5.13 -3.39
C LEU A 70 -33.72 -5.04 -1.97
N GLN A 71 -34.73 -4.20 -1.74
CA GLN A 71 -35.42 -4.12 -0.45
C GLN A 71 -36.15 -5.42 -0.10
N ALA A 72 -36.82 -6.06 -1.07
CA ALA A 72 -37.45 -7.35 -0.85
C ALA A 72 -36.41 -8.45 -0.52
N LYS A 73 -35.24 -8.40 -1.17
CA LYS A 73 -34.13 -9.32 -0.89
C LYS A 73 -33.55 -9.14 0.51
N ILE A 74 -33.35 -7.89 0.94
CA ILE A 74 -32.91 -7.56 2.30
C ILE A 74 -33.92 -8.09 3.32
N GLN A 75 -35.22 -7.85 3.10
CA GLN A 75 -36.27 -8.32 4.00
C GLN A 75 -36.34 -9.85 4.10
N GLN A 76 -36.11 -10.57 2.99
CA GLN A 76 -35.97 -12.03 2.99
C GLN A 76 -34.73 -12.51 3.74
N LEU A 77 -33.59 -11.83 3.56
CA LEU A 77 -32.36 -12.15 4.28
C LEU A 77 -32.52 -11.92 5.78
N GLU A 78 -33.13 -10.80 6.19
CA GLU A 78 -33.44 -10.49 7.59
C GLU A 78 -34.39 -11.52 8.22
N ALA A 79 -35.39 -12.00 7.48
CA ALA A 79 -36.29 -13.05 7.93
C ALA A 79 -35.63 -14.44 8.00
N SER A 80 -34.58 -14.67 7.19
CA SER A 80 -33.82 -15.93 7.19
C SER A 80 -32.76 -16.01 8.29
N VAL A 81 -32.37 -14.88 8.88
CA VAL A 81 -31.45 -14.82 10.02
C VAL A 81 -32.26 -15.07 11.30
N PRO A 82 -32.01 -16.17 12.04
CA PRO A 82 -32.72 -16.42 13.29
C PRO A 82 -32.41 -15.29 14.28
N THR A 83 -33.45 -14.65 14.81
CA THR A 83 -33.35 -13.51 15.73
C THR A 83 -32.51 -13.83 16.99
N GLY A 84 -32.34 -15.12 17.32
CA GLY A 84 -31.44 -15.59 18.39
C GLY A 84 -29.95 -15.44 18.09
N ALA A 85 -29.52 -15.52 16.83
CA ALA A 85 -28.11 -15.36 16.46
C ALA A 85 -27.65 -13.90 16.58
N VAL A 86 -28.54 -12.94 16.30
CA VAL A 86 -28.23 -11.49 16.40
C VAL A 86 -27.97 -11.06 17.85
N VAL A 87 -28.63 -11.70 18.83
CA VAL A 87 -28.38 -11.45 20.26
C VAL A 87 -27.01 -12.00 20.68
N ASP A 88 -26.64 -13.17 20.18
CA ASP A 88 -25.34 -13.80 20.46
C ASP A 88 -24.17 -12.98 19.90
N TYR A 89 -24.29 -12.47 18.67
CA TYR A 89 -23.24 -11.63 18.08
C TYR A 89 -23.10 -10.28 18.79
N LYS A 90 -24.19 -9.65 19.23
CA LYS A 90 -24.11 -8.39 19.98
C LYS A 90 -23.44 -8.56 21.34
N GLN A 91 -23.76 -9.64 22.05
CA GLN A 91 -23.11 -9.96 23.32
C GLN A 91 -21.61 -10.23 23.11
N ARG A 92 -21.27 -11.00 22.08
CA ARG A 92 -19.89 -11.31 21.75
C ARG A 92 -19.08 -10.08 21.33
N ILE A 93 -19.69 -9.14 20.62
CA ILE A 93 -19.06 -7.84 20.31
C ILE A 93 -18.80 -7.05 21.59
N ALA A 94 -19.76 -6.99 22.52
CA ALA A 94 -19.57 -6.32 23.80
C ALA A 94 -18.42 -6.95 24.62
N ASP A 95 -18.33 -8.28 24.64
CA ASP A 95 -17.24 -8.99 25.31
C ASP A 95 -15.87 -8.68 24.66
N TYR A 96 -15.82 -8.56 23.32
CA TYR A 96 -14.60 -8.15 22.62
C TYR A 96 -14.23 -6.68 22.88
N GLU A 97 -15.21 -5.79 22.99
CA GLU A 97 -14.98 -4.39 23.35
C GLU A 97 -14.41 -4.25 24.77
N GLU A 98 -14.90 -5.04 25.72
CA GLU A 98 -14.36 -5.07 27.09
C GLU A 98 -12.93 -5.64 27.12
N LEU A 99 -12.67 -6.69 26.35
CA LEU A 99 -11.32 -7.26 26.21
C LEU A 99 -10.35 -6.24 25.60
N LEU A 100 -10.76 -5.54 24.54
CA LEU A 100 -9.95 -4.49 23.90
C LEU A 100 -9.61 -3.38 24.89
N LYS A 101 -10.57 -2.95 25.71
CA LYS A 101 -10.33 -1.96 26.76
C LYS A 101 -9.29 -2.45 27.78
N THR A 102 -9.44 -3.69 28.24
CA THR A 102 -8.49 -4.31 29.19
C THR A 102 -7.08 -4.38 28.60
N VAL A 103 -6.97 -4.79 27.35
CA VAL A 103 -5.68 -4.85 26.63
C VAL A 103 -5.08 -3.44 26.47
N GLN A 104 -5.91 -2.43 26.17
CA GLN A 104 -5.45 -1.05 26.08
C GLN A 104 -4.91 -0.53 27.42
N ASP A 105 -5.58 -0.84 28.53
CA ASP A 105 -5.13 -0.48 29.87
C ASP A 105 -3.81 -1.18 30.22
N GLU A 106 -3.65 -2.45 29.87
CA GLU A 106 -2.37 -3.17 30.03
C GLU A 106 -1.23 -2.58 29.18
N ILE A 107 -1.52 -2.16 27.94
CA ILE A 107 -0.54 -1.51 27.06
C ILE A 107 -0.08 -0.21 27.70
N ASN A 108 -1.01 0.64 28.15
CA ASN A 108 -0.71 1.91 28.81
C ASN A 108 0.15 1.69 30.08
N GLU A 109 -0.16 0.67 30.88
CA GLU A 109 0.63 0.33 32.07
C GLU A 109 2.05 -0.13 31.72
N LYS A 110 2.19 -0.95 30.66
CA LYS A 110 3.48 -1.43 30.18
C LYS A 110 4.31 -0.30 29.57
N GLU A 111 3.70 0.64 28.86
CA GLU A 111 4.36 1.85 28.36
C GLU A 111 4.89 2.72 29.49
N ALA A 112 4.10 2.96 30.54
CA ALA A 112 4.55 3.71 31.71
C ALA A 112 5.75 3.03 32.41
N LYS A 113 5.74 1.70 32.52
CA LYS A 113 6.87 0.91 33.05
C LYS A 113 8.11 0.99 32.15
N LEU A 114 7.92 0.98 30.83
CA LEU A 114 8.98 1.13 29.85
C LEU A 114 9.65 2.51 29.99
N ASP A 115 8.87 3.58 30.09
CA ASP A 115 9.37 4.94 30.29
C ASP A 115 10.19 5.09 31.56
N ILE A 116 9.72 4.54 32.67
CA ILE A 116 10.47 4.52 33.94
C ILE A 116 11.80 3.76 33.77
N SER A 117 11.78 2.63 33.06
CA SER A 117 12.97 1.81 32.83
C SER A 117 13.97 2.53 31.92
N LEU A 118 13.51 3.20 30.86
CA LEU A 118 14.33 4.03 29.98
C LEU A 118 14.95 5.21 30.73
N GLN A 119 14.20 5.88 31.60
CA GLN A 119 14.73 6.95 32.44
C GLN A 119 15.82 6.45 33.40
N LYS A 120 15.63 5.26 34.00
CA LYS A 120 16.64 4.62 34.84
C LYS A 120 17.89 4.27 34.05
N ILE A 121 17.75 3.69 32.85
CA ILE A 121 18.87 3.37 31.96
C ILE A 121 19.63 4.64 31.61
N LYS A 122 18.95 5.70 31.19
CA LYS A 122 19.58 7.00 30.86
C LYS A 122 20.31 7.63 32.05
N ALA A 123 19.77 7.48 33.26
CA ALA A 123 20.42 7.95 34.49
C ALA A 123 21.67 7.13 34.82
N LEU A 124 21.63 5.80 34.61
CA LEU A 124 22.77 4.90 34.78
C LEU A 124 23.85 5.14 33.72
N GLU A 125 23.48 5.31 32.45
CA GLU A 125 24.40 5.70 31.37
C GLU A 125 25.11 7.02 31.69
N LYS A 126 24.37 8.02 32.18
CA LYS A 126 24.95 9.30 32.58
C LYS A 126 25.92 9.15 33.77
N LYS A 127 25.60 8.29 34.74
CA LYS A 127 26.51 7.96 35.85
C LYS A 127 27.75 7.21 35.36
N LEU A 128 27.60 6.28 34.43
CA LEU A 128 28.71 5.50 33.86
C LEU A 128 29.64 6.38 33.02
N MET A 129 29.09 7.34 32.26
CA MET A 129 29.89 8.35 31.56
C MET A 129 30.67 9.27 32.52
N LEU A 130 30.14 9.53 33.71
CA LEU A 130 30.82 10.30 34.76
C LEU A 130 31.86 9.46 35.53
N GLN A 131 31.63 8.15 35.68
CA GLN A 131 32.55 7.21 36.34
C GLN A 131 33.67 6.67 35.43
N GLY A 132 33.52 6.77 34.10
CA GLY A 132 34.52 6.32 33.12
C GLY A 132 35.84 7.09 33.06
N LYS A 133 36.22 7.83 34.11
CA LYS A 133 37.52 8.52 34.20
C LYS A 133 38.43 8.10 35.35
N ASN A 134 38.03 7.23 36.27
CA ASN A 134 38.92 6.81 37.37
C ASN A 134 39.03 5.28 37.50
N ASP A 135 40.17 4.80 37.01
CA ASP A 135 41.00 3.65 37.39
C ASP A 135 40.53 2.18 37.33
N PRO A 136 41.48 1.26 37.06
CA PRO A 136 41.22 -0.14 36.74
C PRO A 136 41.34 -1.08 37.96
N ILE A 137 40.63 -2.20 37.86
CA ILE A 137 40.77 -3.44 38.63
C ILE A 137 40.25 -3.41 40.08
N THR A 138 39.16 -4.13 40.32
CA THR A 138 39.14 -5.20 41.34
C THR A 138 37.94 -6.13 41.12
N HIS A 139 38.25 -7.39 40.82
CA HIS A 139 37.31 -8.49 40.91
C HIS A 139 36.78 -8.60 42.34
N LYS A 140 35.45 -8.54 42.49
CA LYS A 140 34.73 -9.32 43.50
C LYS A 140 33.50 -9.91 42.82
N VAL A 141 33.50 -11.24 42.79
CA VAL A 141 32.39 -12.09 42.38
C VAL A 141 31.32 -11.92 43.44
N ASP A 142 30.19 -11.34 43.06
CA ASP A 142 28.94 -11.45 43.82
C ASP A 142 27.91 -12.11 42.90
N GLU A 143 27.46 -13.28 43.35
CA GLU A 143 26.44 -14.12 42.76
C GLU A 143 25.10 -13.37 42.75
N ASN A 144 24.66 -12.93 41.57
CA ASN A 144 23.26 -12.78 41.22
C ASN A 144 23.14 -12.78 39.69
N ASN A 145 22.54 -13.85 39.18
CA ASN A 145 22.24 -14.10 37.77
C ASN A 145 21.30 -13.01 37.20
N GLU A 146 21.88 -11.98 36.62
CA GLU A 146 21.35 -11.40 35.39
C GLU A 146 22.49 -11.44 34.38
N GLU A 147 22.40 -12.37 33.43
CA GLU A 147 23.37 -12.49 32.33
C GLU A 147 23.35 -11.18 31.54
N ILE A 148 24.27 -10.28 31.86
CA ILE A 148 24.62 -9.14 31.03
C ILE A 148 25.35 -9.74 29.82
N PHE A 149 24.57 -10.25 28.87
CA PHE A 149 25.09 -10.77 27.61
C PHE A 149 25.85 -9.65 26.92
N THR A 150 27.16 -9.83 26.81
CA THR A 150 27.99 -8.91 26.07
C THR A 150 27.78 -9.19 24.58
N LYS A 151 28.00 -8.20 23.70
CA LYS A 151 27.91 -8.38 22.23
C LYS A 151 28.80 -9.53 21.69
N LYS A 152 29.71 -10.08 22.51
CA LYS A 152 30.54 -11.25 22.18
C LYS A 152 29.81 -12.59 22.28
N ASP A 153 28.68 -12.64 22.99
CA ASP A 153 27.96 -13.88 23.25
C ASP A 153 26.94 -14.21 22.13
N TYR A 154 26.53 -13.18 21.38
CA TYR A 154 25.78 -13.33 20.14
C TYR A 154 26.70 -13.61 18.96
N GLY A 155 26.46 -14.72 18.26
CA GLY A 155 27.17 -15.09 17.06
C GLY A 155 26.21 -15.73 16.07
N CYS A 156 26.24 -15.30 14.83
CA CYS A 156 25.49 -15.92 13.76
C CYS A 156 26.34 -15.92 12.50
N LEU A 157 26.11 -16.89 11.62
CA LEU A 157 26.67 -16.93 10.28
C LEU A 157 25.50 -17.12 9.31
N CYS A 158 25.37 -16.21 8.35
CA CYS A 158 24.33 -16.28 7.33
C CYS A 158 24.96 -16.32 5.96
N TYR A 159 24.50 -17.19 5.05
CA TYR A 159 25.06 -17.25 3.70
C TYR A 159 24.07 -17.84 2.69
N PHE A 160 24.25 -17.47 1.43
CA PHE A 160 23.55 -18.05 0.29
C PHE A 160 24.29 -19.31 -0.18
N ASP A 161 23.59 -20.43 -0.20
CA ASP A 161 23.98 -21.61 -0.96
C ASP A 161 23.12 -21.66 -2.23
N HIS A 162 23.70 -21.29 -3.37
CA HIS A 162 22.94 -21.06 -4.59
C HIS A 162 23.65 -21.59 -5.82
N SER A 163 22.85 -21.86 -6.84
CA SER A 163 23.28 -22.23 -8.18
C SER A 163 22.59 -21.33 -9.19
N ILE A 164 23.27 -21.04 -10.30
CA ILE A 164 22.76 -20.19 -11.37
C ILE A 164 22.46 -21.08 -12.58
N ILE A 165 21.21 -21.06 -13.04
CA ILE A 165 20.78 -21.73 -14.25
C ILE A 165 20.64 -20.66 -15.34
N LEU A 166 21.60 -20.60 -16.25
CA LEU A 166 21.62 -19.65 -17.35
C LEU A 166 21.05 -20.29 -18.63
N LYS A 167 20.25 -19.55 -19.37
CA LYS A 167 19.71 -19.91 -20.68
C LYS A 167 20.51 -19.24 -21.80
N GLU A 168 20.28 -19.68 -23.03
CA GLU A 168 20.96 -19.18 -24.23
C GLU A 168 20.74 -17.68 -24.47
N ASP A 169 19.58 -17.15 -24.06
CA ASP A 169 19.22 -15.72 -24.14
C ASP A 169 19.84 -14.86 -23.02
N GLN A 170 20.76 -15.43 -22.23
CA GLN A 170 21.35 -14.79 -21.04
C GLN A 170 20.30 -14.40 -19.97
N SER A 171 19.08 -14.92 -20.05
CA SER A 171 18.16 -14.97 -18.93
C SER A 171 18.42 -16.21 -18.08
N GLY A 172 17.88 -16.25 -16.88
CA GLY A 172 18.11 -17.39 -16.01
C GLY A 172 17.33 -17.36 -14.72
N ILE A 173 17.62 -18.35 -13.87
CA ILE A 173 17.05 -18.49 -12.54
C ILE A 173 18.19 -18.78 -11.58
N ILE A 174 18.32 -17.96 -10.54
CA ILE A 174 19.13 -18.29 -9.37
C ILE A 174 18.26 -19.16 -8.48
N ARG A 175 18.71 -20.37 -8.17
CA ARG A 175 18.02 -21.27 -7.24
C ARG A 175 18.94 -21.61 -6.09
N GLY A 176 18.44 -21.57 -4.86
CA GLY A 176 19.26 -21.86 -3.70
C GLY A 176 18.50 -21.99 -2.40
N SER A 177 19.27 -22.08 -1.32
CA SER A 177 18.81 -21.94 0.05
C SER A 177 19.61 -20.87 0.76
N PHE A 178 18.96 -20.10 1.63
CA PHE A 178 19.64 -19.16 2.50
C PHE A 178 19.72 -19.76 3.90
N ILE A 179 20.94 -19.88 4.41
CA ILE A 179 21.24 -20.61 5.65
C ILE A 179 21.58 -19.60 6.73
N ILE A 180 20.97 -19.78 7.90
CA ILE A 180 21.18 -18.99 9.11
C ILE A 180 21.63 -19.95 10.21
N GLU A 181 22.87 -19.82 10.65
CA GLU A 181 23.50 -20.68 11.66
C GLU A 181 23.82 -19.87 12.90
N ASN A 182 23.42 -20.34 14.07
CA ASN A 182 23.83 -19.72 15.34
C ASN A 182 25.21 -20.24 15.73
N THR A 183 26.20 -19.36 15.66
CA THR A 183 27.59 -19.65 16.04
C THR A 183 27.95 -19.04 17.41
N GLY A 184 26.98 -18.46 18.10
CA GLY A 184 27.11 -17.85 19.41
C GLY A 184 26.86 -18.83 20.53
N LEU A 185 26.73 -18.29 21.75
CA LEU A 185 26.45 -19.05 22.97
C LEU A 185 25.00 -18.86 23.45
N ILE A 186 24.26 -17.93 22.84
CA ILE A 186 22.90 -17.55 23.23
C ILE A 186 21.90 -18.00 22.17
N VAL A 187 20.72 -18.43 22.60
CA VAL A 187 19.58 -18.70 21.73
C VAL A 187 19.14 -17.44 20.98
N LEU A 188 19.03 -17.55 19.67
CA LEU A 188 18.50 -16.49 18.80
C LEU A 188 17.05 -16.81 18.46
N GLU A 189 16.16 -15.81 18.50
CA GLU A 189 14.72 -16.03 18.29
C GLU A 189 14.18 -15.13 17.17
N ASN A 190 13.24 -15.68 16.38
CA ASN A 190 12.48 -14.98 15.35
C ASN A 190 13.33 -14.13 14.38
N PRO A 191 14.20 -14.76 13.58
CA PRO A 191 14.97 -14.06 12.56
C PRO A 191 14.06 -13.43 11.50
N SER A 192 14.21 -12.14 11.22
CA SER A 192 13.63 -11.47 10.04
C SER A 192 14.71 -11.35 8.97
N ILE A 193 14.43 -11.81 7.75
CA ILE A 193 15.37 -11.73 6.62
C ILE A 193 15.00 -10.54 5.75
N CYS A 194 15.98 -9.69 5.46
CA CYS A 194 15.89 -8.63 4.46
C CYS A 194 16.78 -8.99 3.27
N LEU A 195 16.18 -9.16 2.10
CA LEU A 195 16.87 -9.35 0.84
C LEU A 195 16.84 -8.03 0.06
N ARG A 196 18.02 -7.51 -0.27
CA ARG A 196 18.17 -6.25 -1.00
C ARG A 196 18.65 -6.51 -2.42
N PHE A 197 17.90 -6.03 -3.39
CA PHE A 197 18.13 -6.18 -4.82
C PHE A 197 18.61 -4.87 -5.42
N GLN A 198 19.60 -4.94 -6.30
CA GLN A 198 20.02 -3.83 -7.15
C GLN A 198 20.14 -4.32 -8.59
N PRO A 199 19.43 -3.69 -9.56
CA PRO A 199 18.44 -2.61 -9.40
C PRO A 199 17.18 -3.05 -8.64
N SER A 200 16.41 -2.08 -8.14
CA SER A 200 15.18 -2.31 -7.37
C SER A 200 14.15 -3.15 -8.12
N ASP A 201 14.09 -2.98 -9.45
CA ASP A 201 13.13 -3.62 -10.34
C ASP A 201 13.33 -5.15 -10.47
N ALA A 202 14.45 -5.67 -9.94
CA ALA A 202 14.77 -7.09 -9.93
C ALA A 202 14.32 -7.82 -8.64
N ASN A 203 13.54 -7.17 -7.78
CA ASN A 203 13.08 -7.66 -6.48
C ASN A 203 11.99 -8.75 -6.56
N VAL A 204 12.23 -9.79 -7.37
CA VAL A 204 11.34 -10.93 -7.51
C VAL A 204 11.97 -12.16 -6.88
N ILE A 205 11.33 -12.71 -5.85
CA ILE A 205 11.69 -13.99 -5.25
C ILE A 205 10.49 -14.92 -5.20
N LYS A 206 10.72 -16.19 -5.52
CA LYS A 206 9.74 -17.28 -5.49
C LYS A 206 10.31 -18.42 -4.64
N GLY A 207 9.47 -19.34 -4.21
CA GLY A 207 9.91 -20.51 -3.44
C GLY A 207 8.85 -20.95 -2.45
N LYS A 208 9.27 -21.68 -1.42
CA LYS A 208 8.41 -22.08 -0.29
C LYS A 208 8.26 -20.91 0.69
N ILE A 209 7.71 -19.80 0.20
CA ILE A 209 7.41 -18.58 0.96
C ILE A 209 5.92 -18.28 0.81
N TYR A 210 5.22 -18.15 1.94
CA TYR A 210 3.80 -17.85 1.96
C TYR A 210 3.55 -16.38 1.59
N SER A 211 2.62 -16.15 0.66
CA SER A 211 2.06 -14.83 0.33
C SER A 211 0.54 -14.88 0.43
N ASN A 212 -0.06 -13.86 1.04
CA ASN A 212 -1.50 -13.72 1.19
C ASN A 212 -2.22 -13.52 -0.16
N GLU A 213 -1.50 -13.00 -1.16
CA GLU A 213 -2.02 -12.80 -2.53
C GLU A 213 -2.08 -14.11 -3.33
N LEU A 214 -1.20 -15.07 -3.03
CA LEU A 214 -1.01 -16.30 -3.81
C LEU A 214 -1.67 -17.53 -3.18
N HIS A 215 -2.04 -17.46 -1.90
CA HIS A 215 -2.60 -18.59 -1.16
C HIS A 215 -3.89 -18.19 -0.44
N GLU A 216 -5.00 -18.84 -0.79
CA GLU A 216 -6.24 -18.76 -0.01
C GLU A 216 -5.99 -19.27 1.42
N VAL A 217 -6.58 -18.58 2.40
CA VAL A 217 -6.46 -18.85 3.84
C VAL A 217 -7.17 -20.16 4.20
N ASN A 218 -6.58 -21.28 3.80
CA ASN A 218 -6.91 -22.61 4.30
C ASN A 218 -5.78 -23.04 5.24
N SER A 219 -6.10 -23.33 6.49
CA SER A 219 -5.14 -23.66 7.55
C SER A 219 -4.17 -24.80 7.19
N ASP A 220 -4.62 -25.76 6.38
CA ASP A 220 -3.81 -26.90 5.90
C ASP A 220 -2.67 -26.47 4.96
N ASN A 221 -2.79 -25.34 4.27
CA ASN A 221 -1.73 -24.83 3.39
C ASN A 221 -0.57 -24.21 4.19
N LEU A 222 -0.84 -23.65 5.37
CA LEU A 222 0.15 -22.91 6.17
C LEU A 222 1.23 -23.83 6.77
N GLU A 223 0.93 -25.12 6.98
CA GLU A 223 1.88 -26.09 7.51
C GLU A 223 3.06 -26.37 6.58
N ASN A 224 2.86 -26.15 5.27
CA ASN A 224 3.88 -26.38 4.25
C ASN A 224 4.88 -25.23 4.11
N PHE A 225 4.63 -24.10 4.77
CA PHE A 225 5.47 -22.91 4.70
C PHE A 225 6.12 -22.63 6.05
N GLN A 226 7.39 -22.25 6.01
CA GLN A 226 8.15 -21.82 7.19
C GLN A 226 8.30 -20.29 7.24
N TRP A 227 8.28 -19.65 6.07
CA TRP A 227 8.54 -18.23 5.87
C TRP A 227 7.36 -17.58 5.18
N MET A 228 7.10 -16.31 5.50
CA MET A 228 6.09 -15.49 4.84
C MET A 228 6.66 -14.13 4.46
N PHE A 229 6.09 -13.53 3.42
CA PHE A 229 6.33 -12.13 3.12
C PHE A 229 5.71 -11.25 4.21
N VAL A 230 6.45 -10.21 4.61
CA VAL A 230 5.88 -9.16 5.45
C VAL A 230 4.96 -8.32 4.57
N ASP A 231 3.67 -8.30 4.90
CA ASP A 231 2.64 -7.56 4.16
C ASP A 231 2.08 -6.44 5.04
N ASN A 232 2.80 -5.31 5.07
CA ASN A 232 2.37 -4.07 5.70
C ASN A 232 2.78 -2.88 4.83
N ASP A 233 2.27 -1.68 5.12
CA ASP A 233 2.55 -0.49 4.28
C ASP A 233 4.03 -0.16 4.22
N TRP A 234 4.77 -0.39 5.31
CA TRP A 234 6.22 -0.25 5.33
C TRP A 234 6.93 -1.24 4.39
N ALA A 235 6.45 -2.47 4.27
CA ALA A 235 7.00 -3.46 3.36
C ALA A 235 6.74 -3.08 1.89
N LYS A 236 5.63 -2.41 1.58
CA LYS A 236 5.37 -1.86 0.25
C LYS A 236 6.38 -0.76 -0.10
N GLU A 237 6.63 0.18 0.82
CA GLU A 237 7.68 1.20 0.64
C GLU A 237 9.09 0.59 0.54
N ALA A 238 9.36 -0.50 1.29
CA ALA A 238 10.61 -1.22 1.22
C ALA A 238 10.79 -1.92 -0.14
N ASN A 239 9.71 -2.45 -0.69
CA ASN A 239 9.69 -3.08 -2.01
C ASN A 239 10.12 -2.08 -3.10
N GLU A 240 9.64 -0.84 -3.06
CA GLU A 240 10.07 0.23 -3.97
C GLU A 240 11.59 0.54 -3.89
N ARG A 241 12.20 0.34 -2.73
CA ARG A 241 13.66 0.46 -2.53
C ARG A 241 14.45 -0.77 -2.97
N GLY A 242 13.78 -1.79 -3.49
CA GLY A 242 14.38 -3.08 -3.83
C GLY A 242 14.58 -4.00 -2.63
N GLU A 243 13.87 -3.80 -1.52
CA GLU A 243 14.00 -4.60 -0.29
C GLU A 243 12.80 -5.54 -0.14
N ILE A 244 13.07 -6.83 0.03
CA ILE A 244 12.07 -7.85 0.34
C ILE A 244 12.29 -8.33 1.77
N TRP A 245 11.23 -8.30 2.57
CA TRP A 245 11.26 -8.70 3.96
C TRP A 245 10.49 -9.99 4.18
N LEU A 246 11.14 -10.95 4.84
CA LEU A 246 10.58 -12.26 5.18
C LEU A 246 10.63 -12.44 6.70
N CYS A 247 9.55 -13.00 7.25
CA CYS A 247 9.49 -13.39 8.66
C CYS A 247 9.02 -14.85 8.79
N PRO A 248 9.35 -15.51 9.90
CA PRO A 248 8.92 -16.87 10.14
C PRO A 248 7.43 -16.88 10.50
N ILE A 249 6.69 -17.86 9.98
CA ILE A 249 5.24 -18.00 10.24
C ILE A 249 4.99 -18.43 11.69
N ARG A 250 5.86 -19.29 12.21
CA ARG A 250 5.81 -19.81 13.58
C ARG A 250 7.01 -19.29 14.36
N LEU A 251 6.89 -19.23 15.68
CA LEU A 251 8.01 -18.85 16.54
C LEU A 251 9.19 -19.80 16.28
N MET A 252 10.31 -19.24 15.82
CA MET A 252 11.53 -19.97 15.56
C MET A 252 12.55 -19.65 16.65
N ARG A 253 13.10 -20.70 17.24
CA ARG A 253 14.24 -20.64 18.14
C ARG A 253 15.42 -21.30 17.46
N LEU A 254 16.58 -20.68 17.58
CA LEU A 254 17.83 -21.12 17.00
C LEU A 254 18.83 -21.31 18.13
N GLU A 255 18.96 -22.55 18.59
CA GLU A 255 19.90 -22.93 19.64
C GLU A 255 21.36 -22.78 19.16
N PRO A 256 22.34 -22.64 20.07
CA PRO A 256 23.76 -22.66 19.71
C PRO A 256 24.13 -23.87 18.85
N GLY A 257 24.70 -23.63 17.67
CA GLY A 257 25.07 -24.66 16.68
C GLY A 257 23.94 -25.11 15.75
N GLU A 258 22.70 -24.65 15.96
CA GLU A 258 21.56 -24.99 15.10
C GLU A 258 21.53 -24.12 13.83
N LYS A 259 20.89 -24.65 12.78
CA LYS A 259 20.72 -24.00 11.48
C LYS A 259 19.26 -23.95 11.08
N ILE A 260 18.82 -22.80 10.58
CA ILE A 260 17.54 -22.61 9.91
C ILE A 260 17.80 -22.29 8.44
N LEU A 261 16.88 -22.73 7.57
CA LEU A 261 17.00 -22.54 6.14
C LEU A 261 15.75 -21.86 5.58
N LEU A 262 15.94 -20.89 4.69
CA LEU A 262 14.97 -20.52 3.67
C LEU A 262 15.24 -21.41 2.45
N GLN A 263 14.45 -22.47 2.29
CA GLN A 263 14.68 -23.49 1.27
C GLN A 263 14.06 -23.13 -0.09
N ASP A 264 14.71 -23.61 -1.16
CA ASP A 264 14.19 -23.58 -2.52
C ASP A 264 13.79 -22.17 -3.01
N PHE A 265 14.53 -21.14 -2.61
CA PHE A 265 14.29 -19.82 -3.17
C PHE A 265 14.70 -19.79 -4.65
N GLN A 266 13.98 -18.99 -5.43
CA GLN A 266 14.17 -18.80 -6.86
C GLN A 266 14.09 -17.32 -7.19
N ILE A 267 15.14 -16.78 -7.80
CA ILE A 267 15.19 -15.39 -8.26
C ILE A 267 15.32 -15.45 -9.80
N PRO A 268 14.23 -15.22 -10.54
CA PRO A 268 14.29 -15.13 -11.99
C PRO A 268 14.96 -13.81 -12.40
N PHE A 269 15.82 -13.86 -13.40
CA PHE A 269 16.47 -12.66 -13.94
C PHE A 269 16.45 -12.68 -15.48
N LYS A 270 16.38 -11.49 -16.08
CA LYS A 270 16.46 -11.29 -17.53
C LYS A 270 17.47 -10.20 -17.84
N LYS A 271 18.40 -10.48 -18.75
CA LYS A 271 19.45 -9.53 -19.14
C LYS A 271 18.87 -8.21 -19.63
N GLU A 272 17.85 -8.24 -20.49
CA GLU A 272 17.33 -7.01 -21.12
C GLU A 272 16.71 -6.03 -20.13
N VAL A 273 16.33 -6.50 -18.95
CA VAL A 273 15.59 -5.71 -17.95
C VAL A 273 16.53 -5.15 -16.88
N ILE A 274 17.57 -5.91 -16.50
CA ILE A 274 18.27 -5.70 -15.23
C ILE A 274 19.70 -5.17 -15.42
N GLY A 275 20.39 -5.53 -16.51
CA GLY A 275 21.76 -5.07 -16.82
C GLY A 275 22.88 -5.60 -15.91
N ASN A 276 22.70 -5.54 -14.59
CA ASN A 276 23.54 -6.17 -13.57
C ASN A 276 22.66 -6.48 -12.35
N LEU A 277 22.79 -7.66 -11.76
CA LEU A 277 21.98 -8.07 -10.60
C LEU A 277 22.87 -8.27 -9.39
N LEU A 278 22.62 -7.53 -8.32
CA LEU A 278 23.22 -7.73 -7.01
C LEU A 278 22.12 -8.06 -5.99
N VAL A 279 22.31 -9.15 -5.26
CA VAL A 279 21.42 -9.57 -4.17
C VAL A 279 22.23 -9.70 -2.88
N GLU A 280 21.87 -8.91 -1.89
CA GLU A 280 22.44 -8.96 -0.54
C GLU A 280 21.38 -9.42 0.47
N ALA A 281 21.82 -10.06 1.55
CA ALA A 281 20.93 -10.44 2.65
C ALA A 281 21.41 -9.87 3.99
N PHE A 282 20.44 -9.50 4.81
CA PHE A 282 20.61 -9.10 6.20
C PHE A 282 19.62 -9.87 7.06
N VAL A 283 20.04 -10.26 8.26
CA VAL A 283 19.18 -10.95 9.22
C VAL A 283 19.10 -10.12 10.49
N PHE A 284 17.88 -9.94 10.97
CA PHE A 284 17.56 -9.15 12.16
C PHE A 284 16.85 -10.03 13.20
N PHE A 285 17.38 -10.03 14.41
CA PHE A 285 16.79 -10.70 15.57
C PHE A 285 16.25 -9.63 16.52
N ASN A 286 14.97 -9.28 16.34
CA ASN A 286 14.37 -8.11 16.99
C ASN A 286 14.39 -8.20 18.52
N LYS A 287 14.17 -9.39 19.09
CA LYS A 287 14.17 -9.61 20.54
C LYS A 287 15.55 -9.33 21.17
N GLN A 288 16.62 -9.72 20.50
CA GLN A 288 17.99 -9.57 20.97
C GLN A 288 18.65 -8.26 20.47
N ASN A 289 17.95 -7.44 19.68
CA ASN A 289 18.51 -6.27 18.97
C ASN A 289 19.82 -6.59 18.24
N TYR A 290 19.91 -7.80 17.68
CA TYR A 290 21.09 -8.32 17.00
C TYR A 290 20.84 -8.33 15.50
N LYS A 291 21.83 -7.87 14.72
CA LYS A 291 21.75 -7.83 13.26
C LYS A 291 23.05 -8.28 12.64
N ILE A 292 22.93 -8.96 11.51
CA ILE A 292 24.08 -9.49 10.78
C ILE A 292 23.86 -9.42 9.27
N LYS A 293 24.94 -9.13 8.53
CA LYS A 293 24.96 -9.21 7.06
C LYS A 293 25.39 -10.62 6.65
N ALA A 294 24.80 -11.15 5.59
CA ALA A 294 25.25 -12.40 4.99
C ALA A 294 26.74 -12.34 4.59
N ALA A 295 27.44 -13.45 4.79
CA ALA A 295 28.86 -13.61 4.53
C ALA A 295 29.20 -13.51 3.03
N ASN A 296 28.25 -13.88 2.17
CA ASN A 296 28.34 -13.72 0.72
C ASN A 296 27.12 -12.96 0.16
N HIS A 297 27.26 -12.53 -1.08
CA HIS A 297 26.21 -11.91 -1.87
C HIS A 297 26.17 -12.58 -3.26
N ILE A 298 25.06 -12.42 -3.97
CA ILE A 298 24.90 -12.94 -5.34
C ILE A 298 25.10 -11.79 -6.30
N ALA A 299 26.04 -11.90 -7.23
CA ALA A 299 26.30 -10.88 -8.24
C ALA A 299 26.32 -11.52 -9.63
N ILE A 300 25.52 -10.99 -10.56
CA ILE A 300 25.50 -11.36 -11.98
C ILE A 300 25.81 -10.11 -12.80
N ASN A 301 26.88 -10.18 -13.57
CA ASN A 301 27.28 -9.15 -14.52
C ASN A 301 27.18 -9.74 -15.94
N PHE A 302 26.56 -8.99 -16.86
CA PHE A 302 26.30 -9.41 -18.24
C PHE A 302 27.22 -8.74 -19.28
#